data_AF-A0A7C2LVD8-F1
#
_entry.id   AF-A0A7C2LVD8-F1
#
_cell.length_a   1.000
_cell.length_b   1.000
_cell.length_c   1.000
_cell.angle_alpha   90.00
_cell.angle_beta   90.00
_cell.angle_gamma   90.00
#
_symmetry.space_group_name_H-M   'P 1'
#
loop_
_entity.id
_entity.type
_entity.pdbx_description
1 polymer ?
#
loop_
_entity_poly.entity_id
_entity_poly.type
_entity_poly.pdbx_seq_one_letter_code
_entity_poly.pdbx_strand_id
1 'polypeptide(L)'
;PYDVENFQQFGYAVALSGEYALVGAPGASLPGGERGGAVYVFHKNLGGGENWGELTKLTGTDTIDGDNFGNATALNGETAVIGACTAGSAGTQPGAVYVFFQHRGGTDNWGQVEKVTAGDAEDGDQYGWSVAAYESFLFIGAGEEDGPGTNRGAVYVYANE
;
A
#
# COMPACT_ATOMS: atom_id res chain seq x y z
N PRO A 1 2.48 17.40 2.29
CA PRO A 1 3.29 16.62 3.22
C PRO A 1 4.31 17.48 3.94
N TYR A 2 4.30 17.43 5.28
CA TYR A 2 5.15 18.27 6.12
C TYR A 2 6.58 17.74 6.26
N ASP A 3 6.84 16.52 5.80
CA ASP A 3 8.12 15.82 5.89
C ASP A 3 8.59 15.30 4.51
N VAL A 4 8.74 16.19 3.53
CA VAL A 4 9.34 15.82 2.23
C VAL A 4 10.75 16.40 2.12
N GLU A 5 11.73 15.64 2.60
CA GLU A 5 13.07 15.70 2.00
C GLU A 5 12.99 15.19 0.55
N ASN A 6 13.79 15.81 -0.33
CA ASN A 6 13.74 15.65 -1.78
C ASN A 6 13.61 14.18 -2.26
N PHE A 7 12.64 13.93 -3.16
CA PHE A 7 12.48 12.73 -4.00
C PHE A 7 11.94 11.43 -3.38
N GLN A 8 11.18 11.46 -2.29
CA GLN A 8 10.49 10.26 -1.74
C GLN A 8 9.39 9.64 -2.64
N GLN A 9 9.37 9.95 -3.94
CA GLN A 9 8.40 9.45 -4.93
C GLN A 9 6.93 9.68 -4.51
N PHE A 10 6.67 10.74 -3.74
CA PHE A 10 5.31 11.10 -3.35
C PHE A 10 4.45 11.35 -4.59
N GLY A 11 3.26 10.75 -4.64
CA GLY A 11 2.40 10.79 -5.81
C GLY A 11 2.61 9.63 -6.79
N TYR A 12 3.43 8.64 -6.43
CA TYR A 12 3.66 7.46 -7.27
C TYR A 12 2.37 6.69 -7.56
N ALA A 13 1.51 6.55 -6.54
CA ALA A 13 0.19 5.95 -6.63
C ALA A 13 -0.83 6.84 -5.93
N VAL A 14 -2.05 6.90 -6.47
CA VAL A 14 -3.16 7.66 -5.88
C VAL A 14 -4.45 6.86 -5.89
N ALA A 15 -5.23 6.96 -4.81
CA ALA A 15 -6.57 6.41 -4.72
C ALA A 15 -7.50 7.42 -4.03
N LEU A 16 -8.79 7.39 -4.37
CA LEU A 16 -9.80 8.31 -3.85
C LEU A 16 -11.10 7.56 -3.57
N SER A 17 -11.70 7.81 -2.40
CA SER A 17 -13.04 7.31 -2.05
C SER A 17 -13.68 8.29 -1.07
N GLY A 18 -14.83 8.86 -1.46
CA GLY A 18 -15.54 9.85 -0.64
C GLY A 18 -14.66 11.06 -0.32
N GLU A 19 -14.44 11.30 0.98
CA GLU A 19 -13.66 12.42 1.50
C GLU A 19 -12.17 12.08 1.76
N TYR A 20 -11.73 10.87 1.40
CA TYR A 20 -10.37 10.42 1.64
C TYR A 20 -9.60 10.16 0.35
N ALA A 21 -8.33 10.56 0.34
CA ALA A 21 -7.38 10.22 -0.71
C ALA A 21 -6.14 9.56 -0.12
N LEU A 22 -5.59 8.56 -0.81
CA LEU A 22 -4.32 7.94 -0.49
C LEU A 22 -3.28 8.41 -1.50
N VAL A 23 -2.08 8.75 -1.02
CA VAL A 23 -0.96 9.10 -1.88
C VAL A 23 0.27 8.29 -1.48
N GLY A 24 0.69 7.41 -2.37
CA GLY A 24 1.85 6.54 -2.21
C GLY A 24 3.17 7.31 -2.38
N ALA A 25 4.14 6.92 -1.57
CA ALA A 25 5.50 7.43 -1.55
C ALA A 25 6.47 6.27 -1.23
N PRO A 26 6.72 5.35 -2.18
CA PRO A 26 7.54 4.16 -1.95
C PRO A 26 8.99 4.46 -1.55
N GLY A 27 9.49 5.66 -1.88
CA GLY A 27 10.81 6.12 -1.47
C GLY A 27 10.85 6.80 -0.10
N ALA A 28 9.74 6.85 0.64
CA ALA A 28 9.64 7.55 1.91
C ALA A 28 10.39 6.85 3.04
N SER A 29 11.02 7.66 3.89
CA SER A 29 11.75 7.16 5.06
C SER A 29 10.80 6.72 6.16
N LEU A 30 11.12 5.59 6.78
CA LEU A 30 10.58 5.06 8.02
C LEU A 30 11.25 5.75 9.22
N PRO A 31 10.64 5.67 10.42
CA PRO A 31 11.33 6.03 11.66
C PRO A 31 12.66 5.26 11.78
N GLY A 32 13.78 5.98 11.82
CA GLY A 32 15.12 5.39 11.82
C GLY A 32 15.93 5.58 10.53
N GLY A 33 15.31 6.10 9.47
CA GLY A 33 16.00 6.54 8.24
C GLY A 33 16.01 5.54 7.08
N GLU A 34 15.53 4.32 7.30
CA GLU A 34 15.32 3.28 6.26
C GLU A 34 14.24 3.72 5.25
N ARG A 35 14.36 3.35 3.98
CA ARG A 35 13.44 3.73 2.90
C ARG A 35 12.50 2.58 2.56
N GLY A 36 11.66 2.20 3.53
CA GLY A 36 10.65 1.16 3.33
C GLY A 36 9.35 1.63 2.66
N GLY A 37 9.18 2.94 2.50
CA GLY A 37 8.02 3.54 1.85
C GLY A 37 6.89 3.92 2.81
N ALA A 38 5.94 4.71 2.30
CA ALA A 38 4.78 5.17 3.05
C ALA A 38 3.58 5.47 2.14
N VAL A 39 2.41 5.56 2.75
CA VAL A 39 1.21 6.14 2.14
C VAL A 39 0.68 7.25 3.02
N TYR A 40 0.36 8.39 2.43
CA TYR A 40 -0.21 9.52 3.12
C TYR A 40 -1.71 9.55 2.89
N VAL A 41 -2.48 9.63 3.97
CA VAL A 41 -3.94 9.79 3.92
C VAL A 41 -4.25 11.27 3.95
N PHE A 42 -5.04 11.74 2.99
CA PHE A 42 -5.58 13.08 2.95
C PHE A 42 -7.08 13.03 3.20
N HIS A 43 -7.59 14.05 3.89
CA HIS A 43 -9.00 14.21 4.17
C HIS A 43 -9.50 15.56 3.65
N LYS A 44 -10.67 15.57 3.01
CA LYS A 44 -11.34 16.77 2.55
C LYS A 44 -11.76 17.63 3.75
N ASN A 45 -11.71 18.94 3.60
CA ASN A 45 -12.00 19.95 4.60
C ASN A 45 -11.04 19.98 5.82
N LEU A 46 -9.98 19.15 5.83
CA LEU A 46 -8.97 19.22 6.87
C LEU A 46 -8.07 20.44 6.60
N GLY A 47 -8.09 21.41 7.52
CA GLY A 47 -7.40 22.70 7.36
C GLY A 47 -8.25 23.80 6.68
N GLY A 48 -9.58 23.62 6.62
CA GLY A 48 -10.53 24.63 6.12
C GLY A 48 -11.45 24.09 5.02
N GLY A 49 -12.56 24.78 4.76
CA GLY A 49 -13.55 24.36 3.76
C GLY A 49 -12.93 24.22 2.36
N GLU A 50 -13.24 23.11 1.70
CA GLU A 50 -12.73 22.69 0.39
C GLU A 50 -11.22 22.46 0.29
N ASN A 51 -10.48 22.48 1.41
CA ASN A 51 -9.06 22.12 1.43
C ASN A 51 -8.86 20.60 1.57
N TRP A 52 -7.77 20.08 1.04
CA TRP A 52 -7.31 18.72 1.33
C TRP A 52 -6.11 18.80 2.27
N GLY A 53 -6.28 18.27 3.48
CA GLY A 53 -5.22 18.22 4.49
C GLY A 53 -4.68 16.80 4.65
N GLU A 54 -3.38 16.68 4.94
CA GLU A 54 -2.79 15.40 5.35
C GLU A 54 -3.31 15.03 6.74
N LEU A 55 -3.99 13.90 6.83
CA LEU A 55 -4.55 13.35 8.07
C LEU A 55 -3.52 12.51 8.82
N THR A 56 -2.85 11.58 8.11
CA THR A 56 -1.87 10.68 8.72
C THR A 56 -0.94 10.05 7.68
N LYS A 57 0.19 9.51 8.14
CA LYS A 57 1.15 8.72 7.37
C LYS A 57 1.03 7.26 7.81
N LEU A 58 0.85 6.36 6.86
CA LEU A 58 0.79 4.92 7.03
C LEU A 58 2.12 4.29 6.60
N THR A 59 2.58 3.35 7.40
CA THR A 59 3.71 2.45 7.13
C THR A 59 3.29 1.04 7.51
N GLY A 60 3.81 0.02 6.84
CA GLY A 60 3.58 -1.35 7.28
C GLY A 60 4.26 -1.63 8.62
N THR A 61 3.69 -2.54 9.42
CA THR A 61 4.22 -2.86 10.75
C THR A 61 5.58 -3.55 10.73
N ASP A 62 5.90 -4.21 9.63
CA ASP A 62 7.14 -4.97 9.40
C ASP A 62 7.86 -4.54 8.12
N THR A 63 7.51 -3.38 7.55
CA THR A 63 8.21 -2.86 6.38
C THR A 63 9.64 -2.48 6.72
N ILE A 64 10.58 -2.87 5.88
CA ILE A 64 12.01 -2.55 5.98
C ILE A 64 12.51 -1.80 4.75
N ASP A 65 13.76 -1.36 4.77
CA ASP A 65 14.41 -0.70 3.63
C ASP A 65 14.23 -1.47 2.32
N GLY A 66 13.70 -0.80 1.30
CA GLY A 66 13.53 -1.39 -0.04
C GLY A 66 12.22 -2.14 -0.28
N ASP A 67 11.30 -2.23 0.69
CA ASP A 67 10.00 -2.92 0.51
C ASP A 67 9.03 -2.21 -0.45
N ASN A 68 9.32 -0.95 -0.81
CA ASN A 68 8.51 -0.12 -1.70
C ASN A 68 7.04 0.00 -1.27
N PHE A 69 6.76 0.04 0.04
CA PHE A 69 5.40 0.23 0.56
C PHE A 69 4.79 1.52 0.01
N GLY A 70 3.60 1.40 -0.59
CA GLY A 70 2.94 2.50 -1.29
C GLY A 70 3.25 2.58 -2.79
N ASN A 71 3.86 1.55 -3.39
CA ASN A 71 3.99 1.45 -4.85
C ASN A 71 2.63 1.38 -5.56
N ALA A 72 1.61 0.83 -4.89
CA ALA A 72 0.26 0.75 -5.39
C ALA A 72 -0.72 1.06 -4.26
N THR A 73 -1.82 1.75 -4.58
CA THR A 73 -2.87 2.09 -3.61
C THR A 73 -4.24 1.86 -4.22
N ALA A 74 -5.16 1.31 -3.43
CA ALA A 74 -6.58 1.29 -3.71
C ALA A 74 -7.34 1.64 -2.43
N LEU A 75 -8.51 2.28 -2.60
CA LEU A 75 -9.35 2.70 -1.49
C LEU A 75 -10.81 2.40 -1.85
N ASN A 76 -11.49 1.65 -0.99
CA ASN A 76 -12.90 1.34 -1.12
C ASN A 76 -13.61 1.56 0.22
N GLY A 77 -14.36 2.65 0.31
CA GLY A 77 -14.96 3.09 1.58
C GLY A 77 -13.88 3.29 2.66
N GLU A 78 -14.00 2.52 3.73
CA GLU A 78 -13.12 2.54 4.92
C GLU A 78 -11.88 1.64 4.78
N THR A 79 -11.75 0.91 3.67
CA THR A 79 -10.67 -0.06 3.46
C THR A 79 -9.62 0.49 2.49
N ALA A 80 -8.39 0.62 2.97
CA ALA A 80 -7.22 0.95 2.17
C ALA A 80 -6.38 -0.30 1.90
N VAL A 81 -5.92 -0.43 0.66
CA VAL A 81 -5.13 -1.56 0.18
C VAL A 81 -3.85 -1.00 -0.40
N ILE A 82 -2.72 -1.46 0.10
CA ILE A 82 -1.42 -0.85 -0.19
C ILE A 82 -0.44 -1.94 -0.62
N GLY A 83 0.10 -1.80 -1.82
CA GLY A 83 1.17 -2.66 -2.32
C GLY A 83 2.51 -2.37 -1.65
N ALA A 84 3.31 -3.42 -1.50
CA ALA A 84 4.73 -3.39 -1.20
C ALA A 84 5.40 -4.48 -2.04
N CYS A 85 5.55 -4.23 -3.33
CA CYS A 85 5.88 -5.25 -4.33
C CYS A 85 7.24 -5.93 -4.17
N THR A 86 8.12 -5.38 -3.33
CA THR A 86 9.42 -5.97 -3.02
C THR A 86 9.53 -6.40 -1.56
N ALA A 87 8.42 -6.34 -0.81
CA ALA A 87 8.40 -6.80 0.58
C ALA A 87 8.78 -8.28 0.68
N GLY A 88 9.64 -8.59 1.64
CA GLY A 88 10.17 -9.93 1.79
C GLY A 88 11.19 -10.05 2.93
N SER A 89 12.16 -10.92 2.73
CA SER A 89 13.24 -11.16 3.69
C SER A 89 14.59 -11.11 2.98
N ALA A 90 15.71 -11.06 3.70
CA ALA A 90 17.02 -10.91 3.10
C ALA A 90 17.31 -12.01 2.04
N GLY A 91 17.24 -11.62 0.76
CA GLY A 91 17.46 -12.49 -0.39
C GLY A 91 16.20 -13.01 -1.09
N THR A 92 15.00 -12.64 -0.66
CA THR A 92 13.73 -13.01 -1.31
C THR A 92 12.75 -11.83 -1.29
N GLN A 93 12.23 -11.43 -2.45
CA GLN A 93 11.28 -10.33 -2.64
C GLN A 93 10.02 -10.83 -3.36
N PRO A 94 9.21 -11.70 -2.72
CA PRO A 94 7.96 -12.17 -3.30
C PRO A 94 6.91 -11.04 -3.41
N GLY A 95 7.03 -10.01 -2.58
CA GLY A 95 6.07 -8.92 -2.48
C GLY A 95 4.96 -9.20 -1.48
N ALA A 96 4.25 -8.15 -1.08
CA ALA A 96 3.12 -8.22 -0.16
C ALA A 96 2.10 -7.11 -0.44
N VAL A 97 0.90 -7.28 0.13
CA VAL A 97 -0.11 -6.23 0.22
C VAL A 97 -0.52 -6.06 1.67
N TYR A 98 -0.74 -4.82 2.08
CA TYR A 98 -1.18 -4.46 3.41
C TYR A 98 -2.57 -3.86 3.36
N VAL A 99 -3.46 -4.34 4.22
CA VAL A 99 -4.82 -3.84 4.35
C VAL A 99 -4.92 -3.00 5.60
N PHE A 100 -5.40 -1.78 5.45
CA PHE A 100 -5.70 -0.85 6.53
C PHE A 100 -7.19 -0.58 6.57
N PHE A 101 -7.73 -0.43 7.78
CA PHE A 101 -9.13 -0.11 7.99
C PHE A 101 -9.27 1.18 8.79
N GLN A 102 -10.15 2.05 8.34
CA GLN A 102 -10.55 3.24 9.05
C GLN A 102 -11.23 2.83 10.38
N HIS A 103 -10.95 3.56 11.45
CA HIS A 103 -11.39 3.29 12.81
C HIS A 103 -10.70 2.12 13.54
N ARG A 104 -9.75 1.43 12.90
CA ARG A 104 -8.94 0.42 13.59
C ARG A 104 -7.99 1.11 14.58
N GLY A 105 -8.22 0.89 15.87
CA GLY A 105 -7.47 1.53 16.95
C GLY A 105 -8.06 2.86 17.43
N GLY A 106 -9.32 3.16 17.10
CA GLY A 106 -10.06 4.33 17.59
C GLY A 106 -10.70 5.14 16.48
N THR A 107 -11.63 6.05 16.80
CA THR A 107 -12.30 6.92 15.82
C THR A 107 -11.29 7.68 14.96
N ASP A 108 -11.54 7.73 13.65
CA ASP A 108 -10.69 8.31 12.60
C ASP A 108 -9.23 7.84 12.52
N ASN A 109 -8.83 6.78 13.24
CA ASN A 109 -7.52 6.16 13.08
C ASN A 109 -7.51 5.19 11.91
N TRP A 110 -6.37 5.10 11.21
CA TRP A 110 -6.14 4.11 10.17
C TRP A 110 -5.16 3.08 10.70
N GLY A 111 -5.63 1.85 10.91
CA GLY A 111 -4.82 0.77 11.46
C GLY A 111 -4.68 -0.39 10.49
N GLN A 112 -3.49 -0.98 10.42
CA GLN A 112 -3.26 -2.21 9.67
C GLN A 112 -4.10 -3.33 10.27
N VAL A 113 -4.88 -4.02 9.43
CA VAL A 113 -5.70 -5.17 9.83
C VAL A 113 -5.11 -6.48 9.34
N GLU A 114 -4.40 -6.46 8.21
CA GLU A 114 -3.87 -7.66 7.58
C GLU A 114 -2.65 -7.35 6.70
N LYS A 115 -1.77 -8.34 6.57
CA LYS A 115 -0.75 -8.43 5.52
C LYS A 115 -1.07 -9.68 4.72
N VAL A 116 -1.27 -9.51 3.41
CA VAL A 116 -1.61 -10.57 2.47
C VAL A 116 -0.37 -10.89 1.64
N THR A 117 -0.06 -12.19 1.55
CA THR A 117 1.00 -12.75 0.70
C THR A 117 0.40 -13.89 -0.13
N ALA A 118 0.90 -14.10 -1.34
CA ALA A 118 0.58 -15.31 -2.10
C ALA A 118 1.32 -16.52 -1.52
N GLY A 119 0.64 -17.67 -1.45
CA GLY A 119 1.22 -18.89 -0.88
C GLY A 119 2.17 -19.62 -1.83
N ASP A 120 2.07 -19.30 -3.11
CA ASP A 120 2.86 -19.78 -4.24
C ASP A 120 3.91 -18.77 -4.71
N ALA A 121 3.93 -17.55 -4.16
CA ALA A 121 4.90 -16.53 -4.58
C ALA A 121 6.35 -16.93 -4.29
N GLU A 122 7.15 -16.84 -5.34
CA GLU A 122 8.59 -17.04 -5.40
C GLU A 122 9.34 -15.69 -5.40
N ASP A 123 10.68 -15.75 -5.32
CA ASP A 123 11.50 -14.54 -5.35
C ASP A 123 11.35 -13.81 -6.69
N GLY A 124 10.93 -12.55 -6.63
CA GLY A 124 10.83 -11.70 -7.81
C GLY A 124 9.45 -11.64 -8.46
N ASP A 125 8.44 -12.37 -7.97
CA ASP A 125 7.08 -12.38 -8.56
C ASP A 125 6.35 -11.03 -8.45
N GLN A 126 6.81 -10.17 -7.55
CA GLN A 126 6.29 -8.82 -7.34
C GLN A 126 4.80 -8.80 -6.95
N TYR A 127 4.38 -9.70 -6.07
CA TYR A 127 3.03 -9.67 -5.51
C TYR A 127 2.72 -8.31 -4.87
N GLY A 128 1.62 -7.68 -5.29
CA GLY A 128 1.30 -6.30 -4.85
C GLY A 128 1.85 -5.22 -5.77
N TRP A 129 2.35 -5.57 -6.96
CA TRP A 129 2.75 -4.60 -7.99
C TRP A 129 1.61 -3.65 -8.37
N SER A 130 0.40 -4.19 -8.49
CA SER A 130 -0.83 -3.43 -8.69
C SER A 130 -1.92 -3.94 -7.76
N VAL A 131 -2.80 -3.04 -7.33
CA VAL A 131 -3.94 -3.40 -6.47
C VAL A 131 -5.20 -2.70 -6.95
N ALA A 132 -6.34 -3.37 -6.81
CA ALA A 132 -7.66 -2.78 -6.95
C ALA A 132 -8.59 -3.33 -5.87
N ALA A 133 -9.54 -2.50 -5.44
CA ALA A 133 -10.55 -2.88 -4.46
C ALA A 133 -11.92 -2.45 -4.99
N TYR A 134 -12.89 -3.36 -4.95
CA TYR A 134 -14.26 -3.09 -5.37
C TYR A 134 -15.23 -3.95 -4.57
N GLU A 135 -16.21 -3.31 -3.93
CA GLU A 135 -17.13 -3.98 -3.01
C GLU A 135 -16.38 -4.84 -1.98
N SER A 136 -16.64 -6.14 -1.90
CA SER A 136 -15.95 -7.05 -0.98
C SER A 136 -14.69 -7.68 -1.59
N PHE A 137 -14.33 -7.33 -2.83
CA PHE A 137 -13.23 -7.93 -3.57
C PHE A 137 -11.96 -7.08 -3.53
N LEU A 138 -10.84 -7.81 -3.44
CA LEU A 138 -9.49 -7.31 -3.51
C LEU A 138 -8.76 -8.05 -4.64
N PHE A 139 -8.20 -7.29 -5.57
CA PHE A 139 -7.47 -7.80 -6.73
C PHE A 139 -6.01 -7.39 -6.58
N ILE A 140 -5.09 -8.35 -6.68
CA ILE A 140 -3.66 -8.13 -6.52
C ILE A 140 -2.92 -8.68 -7.73
N GLY A 141 -2.16 -7.83 -8.40
CA GLY A 141 -1.27 -8.23 -9.48
C GLY A 141 0.11 -8.63 -8.97
N ALA A 142 0.64 -9.71 -9.53
CA ALA A 142 2.04 -10.11 -9.46
C ALA A 142 2.55 -10.14 -10.90
N GLY A 143 3.28 -9.11 -11.32
CA GLY A 143 3.59 -8.88 -12.74
C GLY A 143 4.62 -9.85 -13.30
N GLU A 144 5.49 -10.36 -12.43
CA GLU A 144 6.63 -11.19 -12.79
C GLU A 144 6.42 -12.67 -12.42
N GLU A 145 5.25 -13.02 -11.88
CA GLU A 145 4.89 -14.40 -11.55
C GLU A 145 5.14 -15.36 -12.73
N ASP A 146 5.92 -16.40 -12.47
CA ASP A 146 6.41 -17.35 -13.47
C ASP A 146 5.36 -18.38 -13.90
N GLY A 147 4.45 -18.80 -13.01
CA GLY A 147 3.48 -19.88 -13.29
C GLY A 147 4.15 -21.13 -13.91
N PRO A 148 3.50 -21.90 -14.81
CA PRO A 148 4.17 -23.01 -15.52
C PRO A 148 5.13 -22.53 -16.65
N GLY A 149 5.55 -21.27 -16.64
CA GLY A 149 6.39 -20.61 -17.65
C GLY A 149 7.39 -19.62 -17.01
N THR A 150 7.70 -18.50 -17.68
CA THR A 150 8.54 -17.42 -17.13
C THR A 150 7.81 -16.08 -17.36
N ASN A 151 7.69 -15.25 -16.31
CA ASN A 151 7.13 -13.90 -16.24
C ASN A 151 5.79 -13.72 -16.99
N ARG A 152 4.79 -14.57 -16.72
CA ARG A 152 3.44 -14.41 -17.34
C ARG A 152 2.54 -13.49 -16.53
N GLY A 153 2.89 -13.28 -15.27
CA GLY A 153 2.09 -12.53 -14.31
C GLY A 153 0.84 -13.29 -13.87
N ALA A 154 0.35 -12.93 -12.69
CA ALA A 154 -0.88 -13.45 -12.11
C ALA A 154 -1.73 -12.33 -11.52
N VAL A 155 -3.03 -12.61 -11.38
CA VAL A 155 -3.96 -11.80 -10.59
C VAL A 155 -4.58 -12.71 -9.53
N TYR A 156 -4.37 -12.34 -8.28
CA TYR A 156 -4.96 -12.98 -7.12
C TYR A 156 -6.22 -12.22 -6.72
N VAL A 157 -7.30 -12.94 -6.43
CA VAL A 157 -8.59 -12.37 -6.05
C VAL A 157 -9.01 -12.90 -4.69
N TYR A 158 -9.25 -11.99 -3.77
CA TYR A 158 -9.72 -12.28 -2.42
C TYR A 158 -11.10 -11.64 -2.23
N ALA A 159 -11.95 -12.28 -1.44
CA ALA A 159 -13.26 -11.79 -1.07
C ALA A 159 -13.41 -11.85 0.45
N ASN A 160 -13.93 -10.79 1.05
CA ASN A 160 -14.42 -10.85 2.43
C ASN A 160 -15.80 -11.54 2.41
N GLU A 161 -15.89 -12.70 3.07
CA GLU A 161 -17.16 -13.40 3.36
C GLU A 161 -17.90 -12.78 4.56
#